data_AF-A0A2E7M905-F1
#
_entry.id   AF-A0A2E7M905-F1
#
_cell.length_a   1.000
_cell.length_b   1.000
_cell.length_c   1.000
_cell.angle_alpha   90.00
_cell.angle_beta   90.00
_cell.angle_gamma   90.00
#
_symmetry.space_group_name_H-M   'P 1'
#
loop_
_entity.id
_entity.type
_entity.pdbx_description
1 polymer ?
#
loop_
_entity_poly.entity_id
_entity_poly.type
_entity_poly.pdbx_seq_one_letter_code
_entity_poly.pdbx_strand_id
1 'polypeptide(L)'
;MQTLSHYDLTELKLIYRVLHSQLMDHLDLMDAQLFEDMQTWLQTVARKEGVDVSDHKQWDAWLGDEQTKEDHIGRHRTLTLVG
;
A
#
# COMPACT_ATOMS: atom_id res chain seq x y z
N MET A 1 -4.64 9.74 -15.56
CA MET A 1 -3.87 9.04 -14.52
C MET A 1 -3.76 7.57 -14.92
N GLN A 2 -2.60 6.93 -14.80
CA GLN A 2 -2.51 5.48 -15.03
C GLN A 2 -3.36 4.76 -13.98
N THR A 3 -4.09 3.72 -14.38
CA THR A 3 -4.89 2.92 -13.44
C THR A 3 -3.95 2.21 -12.47
N LEU A 4 -4.20 2.32 -11.15
CA LEU A 4 -3.37 1.71 -10.10
C LEU A 4 -3.16 0.19 -10.30
N SER A 5 -4.04 -0.46 -11.05
CA SER A 5 -3.96 -1.88 -11.42
C SER A 5 -2.70 -2.30 -12.21
N HIS A 6 -1.89 -1.37 -12.71
CA HIS A 6 -0.64 -1.70 -13.40
C HIS A 6 0.57 -1.88 -12.49
N TYR A 7 0.49 -1.42 -11.23
CA TYR A 7 1.57 -1.54 -10.27
C TYR A 7 1.42 -2.82 -9.43
N ASP A 8 2.53 -3.32 -8.87
CA ASP A 8 2.49 -4.47 -7.99
C ASP A 8 1.67 -4.16 -6.73
N LEU A 9 0.78 -5.08 -6.35
CA LEU A 9 -0.10 -4.89 -5.19
C LEU A 9 0.71 -4.68 -3.89
N THR A 10 1.86 -5.34 -3.76
CA THR A 10 2.70 -5.23 -2.57
C THR A 10 3.40 -3.88 -2.49
N GLU A 11 3.86 -3.35 -3.63
CA GLU A 11 4.40 -1.98 -3.71
C GLU A 11 3.34 -0.95 -3.33
N LEU A 12 2.11 -1.11 -3.84
CA LEU A 12 1.00 -0.22 -3.51
C LEU A 12 0.62 -0.27 -2.03
N LYS A 13 0.58 -1.46 -1.42
CA LYS A 13 0.36 -1.64 0.03
C LYS A 13 1.45 -0.95 0.85
N LEU A 14 2.73 -1.10 0.46
CA LEU A 14 3.85 -0.44 1.12
C LEU A 14 3.73 1.08 1.06
N ILE A 15 3.54 1.64 -0.14
CA ILE A 15 3.44 3.10 -0.33
C ILE A 15 2.25 3.65 0.46
N TYR A 16 1.10 2.98 0.39
CA TYR A 16 -0.07 3.36 1.18
C TYR A 16 0.23 3.38 2.68
N ARG A 17 0.86 2.32 3.23
CA ARG A 17 1.23 2.27 4.66
C ARG A 17 2.16 3.40 5.05
N VAL A 18 3.16 3.70 4.22
CA VAL A 18 4.07 4.82 4.46
C VAL A 18 3.29 6.13 4.49
N LEU A 19 2.48 6.42 3.47
CA LEU A 19 1.68 7.66 3.42
C LEU A 19 0.68 7.76 4.58
N HIS A 20 -0.03 6.67 4.88
CA HIS A 20 -1.01 6.62 5.96
C HIS A 20 -0.35 6.86 7.33
N SER A 21 0.86 6.34 7.56
CA SER A 21 1.61 6.60 8.81
C SER A 21 1.98 8.08 9.00
N GLN A 22 2.02 8.85 7.92
CA GLN A 22 2.38 10.27 7.92
C GLN A 22 1.17 11.21 8.03
N LEU A 23 -0.06 10.69 8.06
CA LEU A 23 -1.28 11.51 8.07
C LEU A 23 -1.33 12.51 9.22
N MET A 24 -0.84 12.14 10.41
CA MET A 24 -0.86 13.03 11.58
C MET A 24 0.12 14.19 11.47
N ASP A 25 1.22 14.00 10.74
CA ASP A 25 2.25 15.03 10.52
C ASP A 25 1.99 15.87 9.27
N HIS A 26 1.19 15.33 8.33
CA HIS A 26 0.89 15.92 7.03
C HIS A 26 -0.60 15.82 6.71
N LEU A 27 -1.42 16.65 7.34
CA LEU A 27 -2.89 16.65 7.14
C LEU A 27 -3.31 16.87 5.68
N ASP A 28 -2.50 17.57 4.88
CA ASP A 28 -2.74 17.78 3.44
C ASP A 28 -2.84 16.46 2.65
N LEU A 29 -2.30 15.35 3.18
CA LEU A 29 -2.46 14.02 2.60
C LEU A 29 -3.92 13.53 2.62
N MET A 30 -4.75 14.01 3.57
CA MET A 30 -6.18 13.69 3.60
C MET A 30 -6.93 14.25 2.40
N ASP A 31 -6.46 15.38 1.86
CA ASP A 31 -7.06 16.05 0.70
C ASP A 31 -6.39 15.65 -0.63
N ALA A 32 -5.34 14.83 -0.57
CA ALA A 32 -4.62 14.40 -1.76
C ALA A 32 -5.42 13.35 -2.54
N GLN A 33 -5.90 13.72 -3.73
CA GLN A 33 -6.69 12.83 -4.59
C GLN A 33 -6.02 11.47 -4.84
N LEU A 34 -4.69 11.45 -5.02
CA LEU A 34 -3.94 10.20 -5.20
C LEU A 34 -4.05 9.27 -3.98
N PHE A 35 -4.05 9.83 -2.77
CA PHE A 35 -4.17 9.06 -1.54
C PHE A 35 -5.58 8.45 -1.41
N GLU A 36 -6.62 9.24 -1.69
CA GLU A 36 -8.01 8.76 -1.74
C GLU A 36 -8.20 7.65 -2.79
N ASP A 37 -7.64 7.84 -4.00
CA ASP A 37 -7.72 6.86 -5.08
C ASP A 37 -7.00 5.56 -4.72
N MET A 38 -5.83 5.66 -4.06
CA MET A 38 -5.10 4.49 -3.54
C MET A 38 -5.88 3.75 -2.46
N GLN A 39 -6.44 4.47 -1.49
CA GLN A 39 -7.25 3.87 -0.42
C GLN A 39 -8.46 3.15 -1.00
N THR A 40 -9.19 3.80 -1.91
CA THR A 40 -10.39 3.25 -2.56
C THR A 40 -10.05 1.98 -3.34
N TRP A 41 -8.99 2.02 -4.14
CA TRP A 41 -8.57 0.88 -4.94
C TRP A 41 -8.13 -0.30 -4.06
N LEU A 42 -7.29 -0.05 -3.05
CA LEU A 42 -6.83 -1.11 -2.13
C LEU A 42 -8.00 -1.72 -1.35
N GLN A 43 -8.95 -0.91 -0.88
CA GLN A 43 -10.16 -1.42 -0.23
C GLN A 43 -11.02 -2.26 -1.18
N THR A 44 -11.13 -1.89 -2.45
CA THR A 44 -11.82 -2.72 -3.46
C THR A 44 -11.12 -4.07 -3.66
N VAL A 45 -9.79 -4.11 -3.70
CA VAL A 45 -9.03 -5.36 -3.82
C VAL A 45 -9.21 -6.22 -2.57
N ALA A 46 -9.04 -5.65 -1.38
CA ALA A 46 -9.20 -6.37 -0.11
C ALA A 46 -10.60 -6.96 0.06
N ARG A 47 -11.66 -6.20 -0.27
CA ARG A 47 -13.04 -6.70 -0.26
C ARG A 47 -13.25 -7.89 -1.21
N LYS A 48 -12.59 -7.92 -2.37
CA LYS A 48 -12.63 -9.08 -3.29
C LYS A 48 -11.93 -10.30 -2.72
N GLU A 49 -10.96 -10.11 -1.84
CA GLU A 49 -10.26 -11.17 -1.11
C GLU A 49 -10.98 -11.58 0.19
N GLY A 50 -12.16 -11.00 0.46
CA GLY A 50 -12.98 -11.34 1.63
C GLY A 50 -12.58 -10.62 2.92
N VAL A 51 -11.73 -9.59 2.83
CA VAL A 51 -11.31 -8.78 3.98
C VAL A 51 -12.40 -7.76 4.30
N ASP A 52 -12.82 -7.72 5.56
CA ASP A 52 -13.64 -6.62 6.07
C ASP A 52 -12.77 -5.39 6.33
N VAL A 53 -12.79 -4.43 5.41
CA VAL A 53 -12.00 -3.19 5.52
C VAL A 53 -12.54 -2.19 6.55
N SER A 54 -13.71 -2.47 7.16
CA SER A 54 -14.20 -1.70 8.30
C SER A 54 -13.64 -2.22 9.64
N ASP A 55 -13.11 -3.45 9.64
CA ASP A 55 -12.34 -3.99 10.76
C ASP A 55 -10.86 -3.60 10.60
N HIS A 56 -10.42 -2.65 11.43
CA HIS A 56 -9.03 -2.18 11.45
C HIS A 56 -8.01 -3.31 11.57
N LYS A 57 -8.29 -4.37 12.33
CA LYS A 57 -7.34 -5.48 12.49
C LYS A 57 -7.19 -6.29 11.21
N GLN A 58 -8.30 -6.59 10.54
CA GLN A 58 -8.26 -7.33 9.27
C GLN A 58 -7.62 -6.49 8.17
N TRP A 59 -7.90 -5.19 8.14
CA TRP A 59 -7.30 -4.25 7.21
C TRP A 59 -5.77 -4.14 7.38
N ASP A 60 -5.30 -3.92 8.61
CA ASP A 60 -3.87 -3.80 8.92
C ASP A 60 -3.12 -5.10 8.63
N ALA A 61 -3.71 -6.26 8.98
CA ALA A 61 -3.15 -7.57 8.66
C ALA A 61 -3.02 -7.77 7.14
N TRP A 62 -4.04 -7.39 6.36
CA TRP A 62 -4.03 -7.52 4.90
C TRP A 62 -3.02 -6.59 4.22
N LEU A 63 -2.82 -5.38 4.75
CA LEU A 63 -1.78 -4.45 4.28
C LEU A 63 -0.35 -4.95 4.56
N GLY A 64 -0.20 -5.98 5.40
CA GLY A 64 1.06 -6.68 5.62
C GLY A 64 1.94 -6.06 6.71
N ASP A 65 1.33 -5.47 7.75
CA ASP A 65 2.08 -4.86 8.86
C ASP A 65 2.95 -5.88 9.64
N GLU A 66 2.65 -7.18 9.57
CA GLU A 66 3.40 -8.23 10.27
C GLU A 66 4.42 -9.03 9.43
N GLN A 67 4.35 -9.08 8.09
CA GLN A 67 5.13 -10.07 7.30
C GLN A 67 6.15 -9.51 6.28
N THR A 68 6.24 -8.18 6.08
CA THR A 68 6.98 -7.61 4.92
C THR A 68 8.44 -7.21 5.16
N LYS A 69 9.04 -7.49 6.32
CA LYS A 69 10.42 -7.04 6.61
C LYS A 69 11.52 -7.79 5.85
N GLU A 70 11.29 -9.01 5.37
CA GLU A 70 12.37 -9.85 4.83
C GLU A 70 12.40 -9.97 3.29
N ASP A 71 11.27 -9.89 2.60
CA ASP A 71 11.21 -10.24 1.16
C ASP A 71 11.50 -9.09 0.17
N HIS A 72 11.33 -7.81 0.57
CA HIS A 72 11.40 -6.69 -0.39
C HIS A 72 12.80 -6.13 -0.64
N ILE A 73 13.74 -6.32 0.31
CA ILE A 73 15.12 -5.81 0.17
C ILE A 73 15.91 -6.62 -0.87
N GLY A 74 15.50 -7.88 -1.14
CA GLY A 74 16.19 -8.78 -2.08
C GLY A 74 15.96 -8.49 -3.56
N ARG A 75 14.80 -7.93 -3.95
CA ARG A 75 14.44 -7.77 -5.39
C ARG A 75 14.91 -6.46 -6.02
N HIS A 76 14.98 -5.36 -5.26
CA HIS A 76 15.46 -4.07 -5.79
C HIS A 76 16.99 -3.95 -5.89
N ARG A 77 17.77 -4.82 -5.23
CA ARG A 77 19.24 -4.79 -5.30
C ARG A 77 19.82 -5.46 -6.56
N THR A 78 19.04 -6.29 -7.24
CA THR A 78 19.51 -7.03 -8.43
C THR A 78 19.51 -6.20 -9.71
N LEU A 79 18.81 -5.06 -9.73
CA LEU A 79 18.76 -4.16 -10.90
C LEU A 79 19.87 -3.11 -10.93
N THR A 80 20.71 -2.99 -9.89
CA THR A 80 21.79 -1.98 -9.81
C THR A 80 23.19 -2.58 -10.03
N LEU A 81 23.31 -3.86 -10.40
CA LEU A 81 24.61 -4.54 -10.55
C LEU A 81 24.88 -5.06 -11.98
N VAL A 82 24.31 -4.38 -12.98
CA VAL A 82 24.74 -4.48 -14.37
C VAL A 82 24.97 -3.06 -14.90
N GLY A 83 26.20 -2.58 -14.69
CA GLY A 83 26.72 -1.30 -15.17
C GLY A 83 28.23 -1.27 -15.01
#